data_AF-A0A4S4CEV9-F1
#
_entry.id   AF-A0A4S4CEV9-F1
#
_cell.length_a   1.000
_cell.length_b   1.000
_cell.length_c   1.000
_cell.angle_alpha   90.00
_cell.angle_beta   90.00
_cell.angle_gamma   90.00
#
_symmetry.space_group_name_H-M   'P 1'
#
loop_
_entity.id
_entity.type
_entity.pdbx_description
1 polymer ?
#
loop_
_entity_poly.entity_id
_entity_poly.type
_entity_poly.pdbx_seq_one_letter_code
_entity_poly.pdbx_strand_id
1 'polypeptide(L)'
;MSLKDEFSTQEWFQVMTGPGRAGAAVVAASPSGLTGLLAEAQAIAASIRESVSKAGRTPLMEAMAADLLGTGPSRDEIKEMQGERPHNLQETVDQNVQAVRQAVWLVSAKTSPEDARAYQDMLMQVAERTAQAAKEGGFLGIGGEQVSDKEREVLAELQGVIRGTGQSAAATPTPAGDLTAPSPDGSGNSN
;
A
#
# COMPACT_ATOMS: atom_id res chain seq x y z
N MET A 1 10.47 16.75 20.13
CA MET A 1 10.58 15.76 19.05
C MET A 1 9.30 15.83 18.25
N SER A 2 9.45 15.91 16.93
CA SER A 2 8.34 15.77 15.99
C SER A 2 8.13 14.29 15.69
N LEU A 3 6.93 13.87 15.29
CA LEU A 3 6.70 12.48 14.88
C LEU A 3 7.60 12.07 13.70
N LYS A 4 8.01 13.03 12.86
CA LYS A 4 8.96 12.79 11.75
C LYS A 4 10.32 12.30 12.25
N ASP A 5 10.73 12.65 13.47
CA ASP A 5 12.02 12.25 14.05
C ASP A 5 12.09 10.73 14.32
N GLU A 6 10.94 10.03 14.36
CA GLU A 6 10.85 8.56 14.47
C GLU A 6 11.22 7.84 13.16
N PHE A 7 11.29 8.59 12.05
CA PHE A 7 11.61 8.08 10.73
C PHE A 7 12.99 8.58 10.28
N SER A 8 13.78 7.71 9.66
CA SER A 8 14.89 8.16 8.83
C SER A 8 14.36 8.91 7.59
N THR A 9 15.22 9.69 6.94
CA THR A 9 14.87 10.40 5.70
C THR A 9 14.26 9.50 4.63
N GLN A 10 14.82 8.29 4.45
CA GLN A 10 14.34 7.33 3.46
C GLN A 10 12.99 6.74 3.84
N GLU A 11 12.79 6.37 5.10
CA GLU A 11 11.50 5.85 5.59
C GLU A 11 10.41 6.92 5.50
N TRP A 12 10.73 8.17 5.88
CA TRP A 12 9.80 9.28 5.77
C TRP A 12 9.39 9.54 4.32
N PHE A 13 10.34 9.46 3.38
CA PHE A 13 10.02 9.53 1.96
C PHE A 13 9.09 8.40 1.50
N GLN A 14 9.30 7.17 1.98
CA GLN A 14 8.40 6.05 1.68
C GLN A 14 6.98 6.29 2.21
N VAL A 15 6.85 6.83 3.43
CA VAL A 15 5.55 7.22 4.01
C VAL A 15 4.88 8.32 3.19
N MET A 16 5.64 9.36 2.81
CA MET A 16 5.11 10.49 2.03
C MET A 16 4.69 10.10 0.60
N THR A 17 5.39 9.13 -0.01
CA THR A 17 5.10 8.70 -1.38
C THR A 17 4.08 7.56 -1.48
N GLY A 18 3.81 6.83 -0.39
CA GLY A 18 2.86 5.72 -0.36
C GLY A 18 1.48 6.02 -0.98
N PRO A 19 0.84 7.18 -0.69
CA PRO A 19 -0.43 7.53 -1.34
C PRO A 19 -0.32 7.67 -2.86
N GLY A 20 0.75 8.30 -3.34
CA GLY A 20 1.03 8.39 -4.78
C GLY A 20 1.28 7.03 -5.42
N ARG A 21 1.96 6.12 -4.71
CA ARG A 21 2.19 4.74 -5.15
C ARG A 21 0.88 3.96 -5.27
N ALA A 22 -0.04 4.11 -4.33
CA ALA A 22 -1.36 3.48 -4.40
C ALA A 22 -2.15 3.93 -5.65
N GLY A 23 -2.16 5.23 -5.96
CA GLY A 23 -2.76 5.73 -7.19
C GLY A 23 -2.03 5.24 -8.45
N ALA A 24 -0.70 5.25 -8.45
CA ALA A 24 0.11 4.81 -9.58
C ALA A 24 -0.07 3.32 -9.91
N ALA A 25 -0.30 2.46 -8.91
CA ALA A 25 -0.62 1.05 -9.14
C ALA A 25 -1.92 0.89 -9.94
N VAL A 26 -2.96 1.66 -9.61
CA VAL A 26 -4.24 1.64 -10.34
C VAL A 26 -4.05 2.11 -11.79
N VAL A 27 -3.34 3.23 -12.00
CA VAL A 27 -3.05 3.75 -13.34
C VAL A 27 -2.28 2.73 -14.19
N ALA A 28 -1.27 2.09 -13.62
CA ALA A 28 -0.45 1.10 -14.32
C ALA A 28 -1.24 -0.16 -14.73
N ALA A 29 -2.33 -0.49 -14.02
CA ALA A 29 -3.19 -1.62 -14.33
C ALA A 29 -3.98 -1.43 -15.64
N SER A 30 -4.26 -0.18 -16.04
CA SER A 30 -5.05 0.14 -17.23
C SER A 30 -4.67 1.51 -17.84
N PRO A 31 -3.44 1.67 -18.38
CA PRO A 31 -2.93 2.95 -18.90
C PRO A 31 -3.63 3.44 -20.18
N SER A 32 -4.54 2.65 -20.75
CA SER A 32 -5.27 2.95 -21.99
C SER A 32 -6.75 3.27 -21.76
N GLY A 33 -7.17 3.45 -20.50
CA GLY A 33 -8.56 3.74 -20.16
C GLY A 33 -9.05 5.06 -20.74
N LEU A 34 -8.39 6.19 -20.48
CA LEU A 34 -8.96 7.54 -20.72
C LEU A 34 -7.89 8.64 -20.91
N THR A 35 -8.37 9.85 -21.18
CA THR A 35 -7.72 11.08 -21.69
C THR A 35 -6.53 11.70 -20.92
N GLY A 36 -5.76 10.93 -20.13
CA GLY A 36 -4.33 11.19 -19.94
C GLY A 36 -3.79 11.25 -18.51
N LEU A 37 -2.52 10.85 -18.39
CA LEU A 37 -1.66 10.84 -17.20
C LEU A 37 -1.73 12.12 -16.33
N LEU A 38 -2.11 13.26 -16.93
CA LEU A 38 -2.23 14.53 -16.23
C LEU A 38 -3.47 14.60 -15.33
N ALA A 39 -4.62 14.10 -15.78
CA ALA A 39 -5.85 14.07 -14.98
C ALA A 39 -5.72 13.11 -13.79
N GLU A 40 -5.05 11.97 -14.02
CA GLU A 40 -4.75 10.99 -12.98
C GLU A 40 -3.80 11.58 -11.91
N ALA A 41 -2.75 12.28 -12.33
CA ALA A 41 -1.84 12.97 -11.41
C ALA A 41 -2.57 14.06 -10.58
N GLN A 42 -3.52 14.78 -11.19
CA GLN A 42 -4.33 15.78 -10.49
C GLN A 42 -5.26 15.15 -9.45
N ALA A 43 -5.91 14.01 -9.76
CA ALA A 43 -6.78 13.30 -8.83
C ALA A 43 -6.02 12.76 -7.61
N ILE A 44 -4.81 12.24 -7.83
CA ILE A 44 -3.89 11.82 -6.76
C ILE A 44 -3.54 13.02 -5.87
N ALA A 45 -3.10 14.12 -6.48
CA ALA A 45 -2.71 15.33 -5.74
C ALA A 45 -3.86 15.94 -4.94
N ALA A 46 -5.07 16.01 -5.52
CA ALA A 46 -6.27 16.48 -4.83
C ALA A 46 -6.63 15.58 -3.64
N SER A 47 -6.55 14.26 -3.81
CA SER A 47 -6.90 13.29 -2.75
C SER A 47 -5.94 13.34 -1.58
N ILE A 48 -4.63 13.46 -1.86
CA ILE A 48 -3.62 13.68 -0.82
C ILE A 48 -3.92 14.99 -0.10
N ARG A 49 -4.10 16.09 -0.85
CA ARG A 49 -4.38 17.42 -0.27
C ARG A 49 -5.60 17.40 0.64
N GLU A 50 -6.70 16.81 0.20
CA GLU A 50 -7.92 16.71 0.99
C GLU A 50 -7.70 15.91 2.27
N SER A 51 -7.05 14.75 2.17
CA SER A 51 -6.76 13.89 3.33
C SER A 51 -5.91 14.63 4.38
N VAL A 52 -4.89 15.38 3.94
CA VAL A 52 -4.01 16.14 4.84
C VAL A 52 -4.60 17.48 5.30
N SER A 53 -5.72 17.94 4.73
CA SER A 53 -6.37 19.21 5.09
C SER A 53 -7.63 19.04 5.97
N LYS A 54 -8.05 17.81 6.27
CA LYS A 54 -9.20 17.54 7.16
C LYS A 54 -8.94 18.09 8.58
N ALA A 55 -9.98 18.58 9.26
CA ALA A 55 -9.90 18.97 10.67
C ALA A 55 -9.87 17.72 11.56
N GLY A 56 -9.12 17.75 12.68
CA GLY A 56 -8.98 16.61 13.59
C GLY A 56 -8.01 15.54 13.09
N ARG A 57 -6.84 15.96 12.57
CA ARG A 57 -5.80 15.05 12.07
C ARG A 57 -5.10 14.32 13.21
N THR A 58 -4.75 13.08 12.94
CA THR A 58 -3.79 12.36 13.77
C THR A 58 -2.40 13.00 13.63
N PRO A 59 -1.49 12.85 14.61
CA PRO A 59 -0.15 13.45 14.55
C PRO A 59 0.61 13.16 13.25
N LEU A 60 0.44 11.97 12.65
CA LEU A 60 1.03 11.62 11.36
C LEU A 60 0.48 12.46 10.22
N MET A 61 -0.83 12.60 10.12
CA MET A 61 -1.46 13.39 9.07
C MET A 61 -1.06 14.86 9.18
N GLU A 62 -0.84 15.37 10.39
CA GLU A 62 -0.33 16.73 10.60
C GLU A 62 1.12 16.88 10.12
N ALA A 63 1.99 15.94 10.47
CA ALA A 63 3.38 15.94 10.03
C ALA A 63 3.49 15.85 8.50
N MET A 64 2.70 14.97 7.87
CA MET A 64 2.64 14.86 6.42
C MET A 64 2.15 16.16 5.76
N ALA A 65 1.12 16.80 6.33
CA ALA A 65 0.62 18.07 5.81
C ALA A 65 1.65 19.19 5.91
N ALA A 66 2.37 19.28 7.04
CA ALA A 66 3.39 20.29 7.26
C ALA A 66 4.53 20.14 6.25
N ASP A 67 4.98 18.91 5.98
CA ASP A 67 6.03 18.65 5.00
C ASP A 67 5.57 18.87 3.56
N LEU A 68 4.30 18.57 3.24
CA LEU A 68 3.73 18.82 1.91
C LEU A 68 3.55 20.31 1.61
N LEU A 69 3.28 21.11 2.63
CA LEU A 69 3.17 22.58 2.54
C LEU A 69 4.52 23.30 2.70
N GLY A 70 5.55 22.58 3.16
CA GLY A 70 6.91 23.08 3.34
C GLY A 70 7.79 22.90 2.10
N THR A 71 9.10 22.91 2.31
CA THR A 71 10.10 22.66 1.26
C THR A 71 10.24 21.15 1.06
N GLY A 72 9.47 20.58 0.12
CA GLY A 72 9.60 19.17 -0.26
C GLY A 72 11.01 18.83 -0.80
N PRO A 73 11.34 17.53 -0.93
CA PRO A 73 12.63 17.10 -1.45
C PRO A 73 12.90 17.68 -2.84
N SER A 74 14.15 18.05 -3.10
CA SER A 74 14.60 18.58 -4.38
C SER A 74 14.42 17.55 -5.50
N ARG A 75 14.42 18.02 -6.74
CA ARG A 75 14.27 17.17 -7.92
C ARG A 75 15.34 16.07 -8.00
N ASP A 76 16.56 16.37 -7.55
CA ASP A 76 17.69 15.43 -7.58
C ASP A 76 17.53 14.35 -6.51
N GLU A 77 17.14 14.74 -5.28
CA GLU A 77 16.79 13.80 -4.21
C GLU A 77 15.64 12.88 -4.63
N ILE A 78 14.61 13.43 -5.27
CA ILE A 78 13.50 12.65 -5.82
C ILE A 78 13.99 11.62 -6.85
N LYS A 79 14.92 12.00 -7.72
CA LYS A 79 15.43 11.13 -8.80
C LYS A 79 16.26 9.98 -8.24
N GLU A 80 17.09 10.24 -7.23
CA GLU A 80 17.88 9.23 -6.55
C GLU A 80 17.00 8.23 -5.79
N MET A 81 15.89 8.69 -5.22
CA MET A 81 14.93 7.83 -4.53
C MET A 81 13.95 7.09 -5.44
N GLN A 82 13.77 7.51 -6.70
CA GLN A 82 12.80 6.91 -7.65
C GLN A 82 13.33 5.68 -8.40
N GLY A 83 14.65 5.47 -8.47
CA GLY A 83 15.25 4.33 -9.16
C GLY A 83 14.99 4.29 -10.68
N GLU A 84 15.37 3.18 -11.32
CA GLU A 84 15.11 2.98 -12.76
C GLU A 84 13.62 2.76 -13.04
N ARG A 85 13.14 3.27 -14.18
CA ARG A 85 11.74 3.08 -14.57
C ARG A 85 11.52 1.65 -15.06
N PRO A 86 10.52 0.93 -14.53
CA PRO A 86 10.19 -0.41 -15.00
C PRO A 86 9.83 -0.42 -16.48
N HIS A 87 10.19 -1.51 -17.16
CA HIS A 87 9.98 -1.69 -18.61
C HIS A 87 8.62 -2.34 -18.92
N ASN A 88 7.93 -2.83 -17.88
CA ASN A 88 6.67 -3.56 -17.94
C ASN A 88 5.63 -2.93 -17.01
N LEU A 89 4.38 -2.85 -17.48
CA LEU A 89 3.23 -2.35 -16.70
C LEU A 89 2.93 -3.21 -15.48
N GLN A 90 2.99 -4.54 -15.59
CA GLN A 90 2.77 -5.43 -14.43
C GLN A 90 3.85 -5.23 -13.37
N GLU A 91 5.12 -5.14 -13.80
CA GLU A 91 6.22 -4.83 -12.88
C GLU A 91 6.03 -3.47 -12.21
N THR A 92 5.46 -2.49 -12.92
CA THR A 92 5.09 -1.19 -12.35
C THR A 92 4.02 -1.34 -11.27
N VAL A 93 2.98 -2.14 -11.51
CA VAL A 93 1.94 -2.44 -10.51
C VAL A 93 2.60 -3.08 -9.28
N ASP A 94 3.37 -4.15 -9.46
CA ASP A 94 4.00 -4.89 -8.38
C ASP A 94 4.91 -3.99 -7.53
N GLN A 95 5.77 -3.18 -8.17
CA GLN A 95 6.65 -2.23 -7.48
C GLN A 95 5.87 -1.21 -6.65
N ASN A 96 4.76 -0.68 -7.19
CA ASN A 96 3.93 0.27 -6.46
C ASN A 96 3.19 -0.39 -5.29
N VAL A 97 2.65 -1.61 -5.47
CA VAL A 97 2.01 -2.38 -4.38
C VAL A 97 3.01 -2.71 -3.28
N GLN A 98 4.25 -3.10 -3.62
CA GLN A 98 5.30 -3.34 -2.63
C GLN A 98 5.68 -2.07 -1.88
N ALA A 99 5.78 -0.92 -2.56
CA ALA A 99 6.03 0.36 -1.91
C ALA A 99 4.90 0.74 -0.94
N VAL A 100 3.64 0.50 -1.31
CA VAL A 100 2.48 0.69 -0.42
C VAL A 100 2.58 -0.22 0.80
N ARG A 101 2.89 -1.51 0.62
CA ARG A 101 3.07 -2.47 1.73
C ARG A 101 4.15 -2.00 2.70
N GLN A 102 5.29 -1.56 2.19
CA GLN A 102 6.40 -1.08 3.01
C GLN A 102 6.01 0.17 3.81
N ALA A 103 5.29 1.12 3.19
CA ALA A 103 4.83 2.31 3.87
C ALA A 103 3.80 2.00 4.98
N VAL A 104 2.87 1.08 4.73
CA VAL A 104 1.90 0.61 5.75
C VAL A 104 2.61 -0.06 6.92
N TRP A 105 3.62 -0.90 6.65
CA TRP A 105 4.43 -1.53 7.69
C TRP A 105 5.18 -0.49 8.53
N LEU A 106 5.84 0.48 7.88
CA LEU A 106 6.59 1.54 8.57
C LEU A 106 5.70 2.36 9.49
N VAL A 107 4.55 2.81 8.99
CA VAL A 107 3.59 3.57 9.80
C VAL A 107 3.11 2.71 10.96
N SER A 108 2.66 1.48 10.70
CA SER A 108 2.13 0.60 11.75
C SER A 108 3.16 0.25 12.83
N ALA A 109 4.45 0.19 12.48
CA ALA A 109 5.54 -0.14 13.40
C ALA A 109 5.99 1.05 14.26
N LYS A 110 5.81 2.29 13.77
CA LYS A 110 6.41 3.50 14.37
C LYS A 110 5.41 4.52 14.87
N THR A 111 4.13 4.36 14.58
CA THR A 111 3.08 5.32 14.97
C THR A 111 1.98 4.67 15.79
N SER A 112 1.02 5.48 16.25
CA SER A 112 -0.13 4.97 16.98
C SER A 112 -1.06 4.14 16.08
N PRO A 113 -1.88 3.23 16.63
CA PRO A 113 -2.90 2.53 15.87
C PRO A 113 -3.90 3.46 15.17
N GLU A 114 -4.13 4.65 15.73
CA GLU A 114 -4.98 5.67 15.13
C GLU A 114 -4.33 6.29 13.88
N ASP A 115 -3.04 6.65 13.97
CA ASP A 115 -2.25 7.11 12.82
C ASP A 115 -2.19 6.07 11.71
N ALA A 116 -1.96 4.80 12.06
CA ALA A 116 -1.92 3.72 11.09
C ALA A 116 -3.26 3.55 10.36
N ARG A 117 -4.39 3.60 11.08
CA ARG A 117 -5.72 3.54 10.46
C ARG A 117 -5.97 4.74 9.55
N ALA A 118 -5.67 5.96 10.00
CA ALA A 118 -5.84 7.16 9.18
C ALA A 118 -4.99 7.12 7.91
N TYR A 119 -3.75 6.62 8.00
CA TYR A 119 -2.88 6.44 6.84
C TYR A 119 -3.44 5.41 5.86
N GLN A 120 -3.87 4.24 6.34
CA GLN A 120 -4.51 3.21 5.53
C GLN A 120 -5.79 3.71 4.84
N ASP A 121 -6.62 4.49 5.54
CA ASP A 121 -7.82 5.13 4.98
C ASP A 121 -7.47 6.08 3.83
N MET A 122 -6.44 6.91 4.02
CA MET A 122 -5.95 7.81 2.97
C MET A 122 -5.44 7.05 1.75
N LEU A 123 -4.66 5.97 1.94
CA LEU A 123 -4.17 5.16 0.83
C LEU A 123 -5.31 4.57 -0.01
N MET A 124 -6.32 3.99 0.65
CA MET A 124 -7.51 3.47 -0.03
C MET A 124 -8.29 4.57 -0.74
N GLN A 125 -8.48 5.71 -0.09
CA GLN A 125 -9.18 6.85 -0.68
C GLN A 125 -8.50 7.36 -1.96
N VAL A 126 -7.16 7.41 -1.98
CA VAL A 126 -6.42 7.80 -3.19
C VAL A 126 -6.62 6.76 -4.30
N ALA A 127 -6.45 5.47 -4.00
CA ALA A 127 -6.62 4.40 -5.00
C ALA A 127 -8.04 4.39 -5.61
N GLU A 128 -9.08 4.48 -4.78
CA GLU A 128 -10.47 4.51 -5.20
C GLU A 128 -10.79 5.73 -6.06
N ARG A 129 -10.29 6.92 -5.69
CA ARG A 129 -10.52 8.15 -6.46
C ARG A 129 -9.77 8.14 -7.79
N THR A 130 -8.58 7.58 -7.83
CA THR A 130 -7.86 7.38 -9.10
C THR A 130 -8.68 6.48 -10.04
N ALA A 131 -9.22 5.37 -9.54
CA ALA A 131 -10.10 4.50 -10.33
C ALA A 131 -11.42 5.17 -10.74
N GLN A 132 -11.96 6.09 -9.94
CA GLN A 132 -13.18 6.85 -10.28
C GLN A 132 -12.93 7.96 -11.30
N ALA A 133 -11.81 8.68 -11.19
CA ALA A 133 -11.40 9.66 -12.20
C ALA A 133 -11.20 8.99 -13.57
N ALA A 134 -10.71 7.75 -13.56
CA ALA A 134 -10.64 6.85 -14.71
C ALA A 134 -12.01 6.34 -15.22
N LYS A 135 -13.15 6.77 -14.66
CA LYS A 135 -14.49 6.57 -15.24
C LYS A 135 -15.02 7.85 -15.89
N GLU A 136 -14.82 8.98 -15.22
CA GLU A 136 -15.38 10.28 -15.60
C GLU A 136 -14.66 10.92 -16.79
N GLY A 137 -13.39 10.58 -17.03
CA GLY A 137 -12.61 11.09 -18.17
C GLY A 137 -12.90 10.46 -19.55
N GLY A 138 -14.02 9.72 -19.65
CA GLY A 138 -14.60 9.08 -20.87
C GLY A 138 -14.30 9.86 -22.13
N PHE A 139 -13.89 9.22 -23.24
CA PHE A 139 -13.72 9.89 -24.54
C PHE A 139 -14.92 10.81 -24.80
N LEU A 140 -14.70 12.13 -24.72
CA LEU A 140 -15.70 13.19 -24.92
C LEU A 140 -16.92 13.17 -23.99
N GLY A 141 -16.79 12.74 -22.73
CA GLY A 141 -17.92 12.73 -21.78
C GLY A 141 -18.99 11.68 -22.10
N ILE A 142 -18.68 10.76 -23.03
CA ILE A 142 -19.43 9.53 -23.24
C ILE A 142 -18.78 8.53 -22.28
N GLY A 143 -19.47 8.28 -21.17
CA GLY A 143 -18.95 7.55 -20.01
C GLY A 143 -18.09 6.34 -20.38
N GLY A 144 -16.86 6.35 -19.88
CA GLY A 144 -15.96 5.21 -19.96
C GLY A 144 -16.55 4.02 -19.20
N GLU A 145 -16.07 2.84 -19.53
CA GLU A 145 -16.45 1.58 -18.89
C GLU A 145 -16.30 1.67 -17.36
N GLN A 146 -17.14 0.95 -16.60
CA GLN A 146 -16.93 0.78 -15.15
C GLN A 146 -15.49 0.32 -14.88
N VAL A 147 -14.97 0.56 -13.65
CA VAL A 147 -13.64 0.10 -13.18
C VAL A 147 -13.26 -1.19 -13.89
N SER A 148 -12.18 -1.18 -14.66
CA SER A 148 -11.82 -2.33 -15.49
C SER A 148 -11.55 -3.54 -14.59
N ASP A 149 -11.66 -4.75 -15.13
CA ASP A 149 -11.39 -5.95 -14.32
C ASP A 149 -9.96 -5.95 -13.75
N LYS A 150 -9.00 -5.40 -14.51
CA LYS A 150 -7.61 -5.22 -14.06
C LYS A 150 -7.48 -4.20 -12.93
N GLU A 151 -8.20 -3.08 -13.01
CA GLU A 151 -8.23 -2.09 -11.93
C GLU A 151 -8.91 -2.65 -10.67
N ARG A 152 -9.96 -3.46 -10.82
CA ARG A 152 -10.61 -4.16 -9.70
C ARG A 152 -9.67 -5.13 -9.02
N GLU A 153 -8.91 -5.91 -9.79
CA GLU A 153 -7.88 -6.82 -9.28
C GLU A 153 -6.83 -6.07 -8.46
N VAL A 154 -6.30 -4.97 -8.99
CA VAL A 154 -5.29 -4.15 -8.27
C VAL A 154 -5.88 -3.46 -7.05
N LEU A 155 -7.13 -2.98 -7.09
CA LEU A 155 -7.80 -2.43 -5.91
C LEU A 155 -7.99 -3.48 -4.81
N ALA A 156 -8.35 -4.71 -5.18
CA ALA A 156 -8.48 -5.81 -4.22
C ALA A 156 -7.12 -6.18 -3.62
N GLU A 157 -6.06 -6.20 -4.42
CA GLU A 157 -4.69 -6.42 -3.93
C GLU A 157 -4.26 -5.30 -2.98
N LEU A 158 -4.44 -4.04 -3.36
CA LEU A 158 -4.17 -2.86 -2.53
C LEU A 158 -4.95 -2.93 -1.20
N GLN A 159 -6.23 -3.29 -1.24
CA GLN A 159 -7.03 -3.47 -0.04
C GLN A 159 -6.44 -4.57 0.86
N GLY A 160 -6.01 -5.69 0.29
CA GLY A 160 -5.35 -6.78 1.01
C GLY A 160 -4.07 -6.35 1.71
N VAL A 161 -3.21 -5.58 1.03
CA VAL A 161 -1.94 -5.12 1.64
C VAL A 161 -2.12 -3.97 2.62
N ILE A 162 -3.11 -3.11 2.42
CA ILE A 162 -3.37 -1.93 3.26
C ILE A 162 -4.10 -2.33 4.54
N ARG A 163 -5.13 -3.17 4.44
CA ARG A 163 -5.99 -3.54 5.59
C ARG A 163 -5.52 -4.79 6.31
N GLY A 164 -4.68 -5.60 5.65
CA GLY A 164 -4.26 -6.89 6.17
C GLY A 164 -5.46 -7.83 6.31
N THR A 165 -5.76 -8.64 5.29
CA THR A 165 -6.38 -9.93 5.60
C THR A 165 -5.33 -10.71 6.37
N GLY A 166 -5.55 -10.84 7.68
CA GLY A 166 -4.57 -11.36 8.63
C GLY A 166 -3.93 -12.66 8.15
N GLN A 167 -2.68 -12.57 7.69
CA GLN A 167 -1.74 -13.68 7.77
C GLN A 167 -0.78 -13.38 8.93
N SER A 168 -1.34 -13.53 10.13
CA SER A 168 -0.65 -14.17 11.24
C SER A 168 -1.67 -14.96 12.06
N ALA A 169 -2.44 -15.82 11.38
CA ALA A 169 -2.77 -17.10 11.98
C ALA A 169 -1.53 -17.98 11.73
N ALA A 170 -0.53 -17.86 12.60
CA ALA A 170 0.50 -18.87 12.71
C ALA A 170 -0.24 -20.19 12.98
N ALA A 171 -0.23 -21.06 11.98
CA ALA A 171 -0.57 -22.45 12.16
C ALA A 171 0.27 -22.94 13.34
N THR A 172 -0.39 -23.19 14.47
CA THR A 172 0.17 -24.02 15.53
C THR A 172 0.66 -25.29 14.85
N PRO A 173 1.96 -25.63 14.91
CA PRO A 173 2.36 -26.98 14.58
C PRO A 173 1.66 -27.87 15.61
N THR A 174 0.62 -28.57 15.16
CA THR A 174 0.13 -29.77 15.82
C THR A 174 1.35 -30.67 16.00
N PRO A 175 1.73 -31.08 17.23
CA PRO A 175 2.74 -32.12 17.35
C PRO A 175 2.11 -33.41 16.80
N ALA A 176 2.44 -33.73 15.57
CA ALA A 176 2.26 -35.06 15.01
C ALA A 176 3.07 -36.03 15.88
N GLY A 177 2.40 -37.10 16.31
CA GLY A 177 2.89 -38.03 17.31
C GLY A 177 4.25 -38.64 16.96
N ASP A 178 5.10 -38.70 17.97
CA ASP A 178 6.25 -39.60 17.97
C ASP A 178 5.73 -41.04 18.10
N LEU A 179 5.70 -41.73 16.96
CA LEU A 179 5.78 -43.16 16.88
C LEU A 179 7.21 -43.59 17.25
N THR A 180 7.44 -44.00 18.50
CA THR A 180 8.62 -44.82 18.81
C THR A 180 8.35 -45.74 20.00
N ALA A 181 8.11 -47.02 19.71
CA ALA A 181 8.81 -48.13 20.34
C ALA A 181 8.43 -49.45 19.63
N PRO A 182 9.36 -50.17 18.97
CA PRO A 182 9.17 -51.58 18.69
C PRO A 182 9.33 -52.39 20.00
N SER A 183 8.33 -53.22 20.31
CA SER A 183 8.41 -54.20 21.39
C SER A 183 9.53 -55.21 21.11
N PRO A 184 10.40 -55.56 22.08
CA PRO A 184 11.27 -56.71 21.93
C PRO A 184 10.48 -57.99 22.20
N ASP A 185 10.58 -58.93 21.26
CA ASP A 185 10.28 -60.34 21.53
C ASP A 185 11.23 -60.89 22.60
N GLY A 186 10.79 -61.94 23.31
CA GLY A 186 11.65 -62.63 24.26
C GLY A 186 10.93 -63.47 25.31
N SER A 187 10.30 -64.55 24.85
CA SER A 187 10.28 -65.89 25.48
C SER A 187 10.17 -66.08 27.00
N GLY A 188 9.10 -66.79 27.39
CA GLY A 188 9.17 -67.95 28.32
C GLY A 188 8.74 -67.71 29.77
N ASN A 189 7.64 -68.32 30.21
CA ASN A 189 7.63 -69.72 30.67
C ASN A 189 6.22 -70.14 31.10
N SER A 190 5.81 -71.35 30.72
CA SER A 190 4.71 -72.10 31.32
C SER A 190 5.30 -73.06 32.36
N ASN A 191 4.87 -72.92 33.62
CA ASN A 191 4.52 -73.99 34.56
C ASN A 191 4.15 -73.39 35.92
#